data_AF-A0A087A018-F1
#
_entry.id   AF-A0A087A018-F1
#
_cell.length_a   1.000
_cell.length_b   1.000
_cell.length_c   1.000
_cell.angle_alpha   90.00
_cell.angle_beta   90.00
_cell.angle_gamma   90.00
#
_symmetry.space_group_name_H-M   'P 1'
#
loop_
_entity.id
_entity.type
_entity.pdbx_description
1 polymer ?
#
loop_
_entity_poly.entity_id
_entity_poly.type
_entity_poly.pdbx_seq_one_letter_code
_entity_poly.pdbx_strand_id
1 'polypeptide(L)'
;MRILRGECKTPGGKLVGVNVTVDPDGRAIACRLDGDFFVEGDDDAASSVIADIERALVDCMLIGDTPDSPTESASAVAVRAVIDRYAIDRGVQIVGTDAAAIATAYVHAMGSRPMMGEEDFSTRLRLARNDNVGNVAPVRNDNVGNAVPARKGHESEKTSIPDDGKAAASERNAAGDDEAERWRARWAALRPLVVHDAPRDPAEQMMIDEQWARDVASGDRPATVRFWEWAGPAVVVGRFQSIPDEVHEDEAAREHIAVVRRCTGGGAMFIEPGNTITYSLYAPLPFVDGIDVETSYRLCDQWLIDALRGLGVDARFAGLNDIASSHGKIGGAAQRRFPATNGGPGAVLHHVTMAYDIDAEKMTRVLNTSAEKLSDKAVRSARKRVDPLRSQTGLARETIIERLIAHLTGLGARPLSGAGLAERLPA
;
A
#
# COMPACT_ATOMS: atom_id res chain seq x y z
N MET A 1 -24.77 15.94 -17.41
CA MET A 1 -24.22 15.27 -16.21
C MET A 1 -22.73 15.48 -16.21
N ARG A 2 -22.13 15.74 -15.05
CA ARG A 2 -20.69 15.98 -14.89
C ARG A 2 -20.16 15.05 -13.80
N ILE A 3 -18.92 14.60 -13.92
CA ILE A 3 -18.21 13.86 -12.87
C ILE A 3 -17.23 14.83 -12.19
N LEU A 4 -17.27 14.85 -10.86
CA LEU A 4 -16.37 15.61 -10.00
C LEU A 4 -15.53 14.62 -9.18
N ARG A 5 -14.24 14.91 -8.99
CA ARG A 5 -13.34 14.06 -8.19
C ARG A 5 -12.82 14.83 -7.00
N GLY A 6 -12.79 14.17 -5.85
CA GLY A 6 -12.11 14.64 -4.66
C GLY A 6 -11.30 13.51 -4.05
N GLU A 7 -10.18 13.86 -3.44
CA GLU A 7 -9.26 12.91 -2.81
C GLU A 7 -8.94 13.38 -1.40
N CYS A 8 -8.63 12.43 -0.54
CA CYS A 8 -8.13 12.68 0.80
C CYS A 8 -7.13 11.58 1.17
N LYS A 9 -6.04 11.96 1.81
CA LYS A 9 -5.11 11.01 2.41
C LYS A 9 -4.85 11.37 3.86
N THR A 10 -5.16 10.44 4.77
CA THR A 10 -4.81 10.62 6.18
C THR A 10 -3.30 10.49 6.39
N PRO A 11 -2.68 11.33 7.24
CA PRO A 11 -1.25 11.21 7.54
C PRO A 11 -0.89 9.81 8.02
N GLY A 12 -0.03 9.12 7.27
CA GLY A 12 0.35 7.72 7.55
C GLY A 12 -0.66 6.66 7.11
N GLY A 13 -1.84 7.06 6.61
CA GLY A 13 -2.86 6.18 6.05
C GLY A 13 -2.79 6.04 4.53
N LYS A 14 -3.91 5.64 3.94
CA LYS A 14 -4.09 5.34 2.51
C LYS A 14 -4.89 6.45 1.83
N LEU A 15 -4.64 6.61 0.53
CA LEU A 15 -5.41 7.53 -0.31
C LEU A 15 -6.82 6.96 -0.49
N VAL A 16 -7.82 7.82 -0.37
CA VAL A 16 -9.19 7.56 -0.78
C VAL A 16 -9.66 8.65 -1.73
N GLY A 17 -10.33 8.25 -2.80
CA GLY A 17 -10.92 9.10 -3.83
C GLY A 17 -12.42 8.86 -3.92
N VAL A 18 -13.17 9.93 -4.21
CA VAL A 18 -14.60 9.87 -4.49
C VAL A 18 -14.89 10.58 -5.80
N ASN A 19 -15.45 9.83 -6.74
CA ASN A 19 -15.96 10.33 -8.01
C ASN A 19 -17.49 10.53 -7.88
N VAL A 20 -17.96 11.77 -7.97
CA VAL A 20 -19.38 12.13 -7.82
C VAL A 20 -19.97 12.51 -9.17
N THR A 21 -21.02 11.80 -9.59
CA THR A 21 -21.82 12.21 -10.74
C THR A 21 -22.89 13.18 -10.28
N VAL A 22 -22.93 14.35 -10.91
CA VAL A 22 -23.92 15.40 -10.62
C VAL A 22 -24.88 15.64 -11.79
N ASP A 23 -26.12 15.97 -11.44
CA ASP A 23 -27.15 16.46 -12.37
C ASP A 23 -26.86 17.91 -12.81
N PRO A 24 -27.63 18.49 -13.76
CA PRO A 24 -27.44 19.88 -14.20
C PRO A 24 -27.59 20.93 -13.09
N ASP A 25 -28.30 20.64 -12.00
CA ASP A 25 -28.49 21.52 -10.85
C ASP A 25 -27.34 21.38 -9.83
N GLY A 26 -26.36 20.51 -10.09
CA GLY A 26 -25.22 20.24 -9.24
C GLY A 26 -25.52 19.32 -8.06
N ARG A 27 -26.65 18.60 -8.07
CA ARG A 27 -26.97 17.60 -7.05
C ARG A 27 -26.27 16.28 -7.35
N ALA A 28 -25.72 15.65 -6.33
CA ALA A 28 -25.16 14.31 -6.45
C ALA A 28 -26.28 13.31 -6.76
N ILE A 29 -26.07 12.48 -7.79
CA ILE A 29 -26.99 11.41 -8.19
C ILE A 29 -26.34 10.03 -8.15
N ALA A 30 -25.01 9.96 -8.12
CA ALA A 30 -24.24 8.74 -7.91
C ALA A 30 -22.85 9.08 -7.37
N CYS A 31 -22.28 8.18 -6.58
CA CYS A 31 -20.90 8.25 -6.13
C CYS A 31 -20.17 6.96 -6.47
N ARG A 32 -18.85 7.06 -6.67
CA ARG A 32 -17.93 5.94 -6.76
C ARG A 32 -16.76 6.14 -5.81
N LEU A 33 -16.56 5.19 -4.93
CA LEU A 33 -15.46 5.19 -3.97
C LEU A 33 -14.29 4.38 -4.54
N ASP A 34 -13.10 4.97 -4.56
CA ASP A 34 -11.88 4.30 -4.99
C ASP A 34 -10.67 4.64 -4.09
N GLY A 35 -9.60 3.85 -4.15
CA GLY A 35 -8.34 4.20 -3.50
C GLY A 35 -7.43 3.03 -3.13
N ASP A 36 -6.40 3.36 -2.37
CA ASP A 36 -5.33 2.45 -1.95
C ASP A 36 -5.69 1.66 -0.67
N PHE A 37 -6.92 1.80 -0.17
CA PHE A 37 -7.37 1.14 1.06
C PHE A 37 -7.60 -0.37 0.86
N PHE A 38 -7.82 -1.06 1.98
CA PHE A 38 -8.15 -2.48 2.01
C PHE A 38 -9.53 -2.67 2.62
N VAL A 39 -10.21 -3.74 2.21
CA VAL A 39 -11.46 -4.19 2.82
C VAL A 39 -11.27 -5.66 3.17
N GLU A 40 -11.26 -5.95 4.46
CA GLU A 40 -11.16 -7.30 4.99
C GLU A 40 -12.58 -7.82 5.27
N GLY A 41 -12.93 -8.99 4.73
CA GLY A 41 -14.25 -9.58 4.83
C GLY A 41 -14.52 -10.52 3.66
N ASP A 42 -15.67 -11.21 3.70
CA ASP A 42 -16.15 -11.98 2.54
C ASP A 42 -16.44 -11.06 1.34
N ASP A 43 -16.46 -11.62 0.12
CA ASP A 43 -16.58 -10.84 -1.12
C ASP A 43 -17.89 -10.06 -1.25
N ASP A 44 -18.99 -10.65 -0.79
CA ASP A 44 -20.30 -10.04 -0.85
C ASP A 44 -20.40 -8.88 0.13
N ALA A 45 -19.90 -9.08 1.35
CA ALA A 45 -19.87 -8.05 2.39
C ALA A 45 -18.93 -6.91 2.03
N ALA A 46 -17.75 -7.20 1.47
CA ALA A 46 -16.80 -6.20 1.01
C ALA A 46 -17.36 -5.36 -0.14
N SER A 47 -18.12 -5.96 -1.06
CA SER A 47 -18.77 -5.22 -2.14
C SER A 47 -19.97 -4.41 -1.63
N SER A 48 -20.74 -4.97 -0.69
CA SER A 48 -21.94 -4.35 -0.13
C SER A 48 -21.61 -3.14 0.75
N VAL A 49 -20.55 -3.20 1.57
CA VAL A 49 -20.13 -2.05 2.39
C VAL A 49 -19.75 -0.85 1.51
N ILE A 50 -19.04 -1.08 0.41
CA ILE A 50 -18.67 0.00 -0.52
C ILE A 50 -19.91 0.59 -1.19
N ALA A 51 -20.82 -0.25 -1.68
CA ALA A 51 -22.06 0.20 -2.30
C ALA A 51 -22.97 0.97 -1.32
N ASP A 52 -23.03 0.56 -0.07
CA ASP A 52 -23.81 1.25 0.97
C ASP A 52 -23.16 2.56 1.42
N ILE A 53 -21.82 2.64 1.42
CA ILE A 53 -21.09 3.91 1.63
C ILE A 53 -21.39 4.87 0.48
N GLU A 54 -21.29 4.40 -0.77
CA GLU A 54 -21.62 5.21 -1.96
C GLU A 54 -23.06 5.74 -1.90
N ARG A 55 -24.02 4.90 -1.48
CA ARG A 55 -25.42 5.31 -1.28
C ARG A 55 -25.56 6.34 -0.15
N ALA A 56 -24.91 6.10 0.99
CA ALA A 56 -24.95 7.03 2.12
C ALA A 56 -24.42 8.42 1.76
N LEU A 57 -23.35 8.50 0.96
CA LEU A 57 -22.81 9.77 0.46
C LEU A 57 -23.80 10.51 -0.45
N VAL A 58 -24.51 9.80 -1.34
CA VAL A 58 -25.54 10.40 -2.21
C VAL A 58 -26.76 10.88 -1.41
N ASP A 59 -27.20 10.09 -0.43
CA ASP A 59 -28.37 10.38 0.40
C ASP A 59 -28.14 11.55 1.38
N CYS A 60 -26.88 11.82 1.72
CA CYS A 60 -26.47 13.04 2.42
C CYS A 60 -26.65 14.27 1.53
N MET A 61 -27.90 14.77 1.43
CA MET A 61 -28.19 16.06 0.81
C MET A 61 -27.46 17.19 1.56
N LEU A 62 -26.63 17.92 0.83
CA LEU A 62 -25.83 19.09 1.20
C LEU A 62 -26.59 20.16 2.01
N ILE A 63 -26.81 19.94 3.30
CA ILE A 63 -27.10 21.01 4.26
C ILE A 63 -26.02 20.97 5.33
N GLY A 64 -25.02 21.86 5.21
CA GLY A 64 -24.13 22.19 6.31
C GLY A 64 -22.75 21.52 6.33
N ASP A 65 -22.44 20.60 5.41
CA ASP A 65 -21.09 20.02 5.30
C ASP A 65 -20.13 21.01 4.63
N THR A 66 -19.62 21.96 5.41
CA THR A 66 -18.49 22.81 5.03
C THR A 66 -17.19 22.24 5.60
N PRO A 67 -16.06 22.29 4.85
CA PRO A 67 -14.76 21.79 5.32
C PRO A 67 -14.32 22.32 6.70
N ASP A 68 -14.76 23.53 7.06
CA ASP A 68 -14.34 24.24 8.27
C ASP A 68 -15.32 24.09 9.46
N SER A 69 -16.28 23.17 9.39
CA SER A 69 -17.20 22.96 10.51
C SER A 69 -16.46 22.28 11.69
N PRO A 70 -16.59 22.79 12.93
CA PRO A 70 -15.98 22.17 14.11
C PRO A 70 -16.68 20.86 14.53
N THR A 71 -17.84 20.54 13.95
CA THR A 71 -18.57 19.28 14.18
C THR A 71 -18.31 18.28 13.05
N GLU A 72 -18.26 17.00 13.38
CA GLU A 72 -18.17 15.91 12.38
C GLU A 72 -19.27 16.09 11.31
N SER A 73 -18.88 15.97 10.05
CA SER A 73 -19.79 16.20 8.92
C SER A 73 -20.92 15.16 8.90
N ALA A 74 -22.11 15.55 8.44
CA ALA A 74 -23.23 14.62 8.31
C ALA A 74 -22.85 13.43 7.41
N SER A 75 -22.05 13.69 6.38
CA SER A 75 -21.45 12.65 5.53
C SER A 75 -20.57 11.68 6.32
N ALA A 76 -19.69 12.18 7.21
CA ALA A 76 -18.84 11.31 8.03
C ALA A 76 -19.66 10.46 9.01
N VAL A 77 -20.69 11.02 9.64
CA VAL A 77 -21.61 10.28 10.52
C VAL A 77 -22.34 9.17 9.75
N ALA A 78 -22.86 9.46 8.55
CA ALA A 78 -23.57 8.47 7.74
C ALA A 78 -22.63 7.35 7.27
N VAL A 79 -21.42 7.68 6.81
CA VAL A 79 -20.42 6.69 6.41
C VAL A 79 -19.98 5.84 7.60
N ARG A 80 -19.75 6.45 8.77
CA ARG A 80 -19.41 5.74 10.01
C ARG A 80 -20.49 4.74 10.38
N ALA A 81 -21.75 5.13 10.33
CA ALA A 81 -22.88 4.24 10.65
C ALA A 81 -22.93 3.01 9.72
N VAL A 82 -22.56 3.16 8.44
CA VAL A 82 -22.41 2.03 7.52
C VAL A 82 -21.23 1.15 7.92
N ILE A 83 -20.04 1.73 8.11
CA ILE A 83 -18.82 0.99 8.48
C ILE A 83 -19.03 0.18 9.77
N ASP A 84 -19.56 0.81 10.81
CA ASP A 84 -19.77 0.19 12.12
C ASP A 84 -20.79 -0.95 12.04
N ARG A 85 -21.88 -0.78 11.26
CA ARG A 85 -22.87 -1.84 11.02
C ARG A 85 -22.22 -3.07 10.39
N TYR A 86 -21.43 -2.89 9.32
CA TYR A 86 -20.76 -4.02 8.66
C TYR A 86 -19.65 -4.64 9.52
N ALA A 87 -18.97 -3.85 10.34
CA ALA A 87 -18.00 -4.35 11.31
C ALA A 87 -18.66 -5.26 12.35
N ILE A 88 -19.82 -4.87 12.89
CA ILE A 88 -20.56 -5.62 13.91
C ILE A 88 -21.25 -6.86 13.30
N ASP A 89 -22.00 -6.67 12.22
CA ASP A 89 -22.89 -7.70 11.69
C ASP A 89 -22.17 -8.73 10.82
N ARG A 90 -21.06 -8.31 10.18
CA ARG A 90 -20.38 -9.08 9.13
C ARG A 90 -18.87 -9.20 9.34
N GLY A 91 -18.32 -8.61 10.40
CA GLY A 91 -16.88 -8.63 10.68
C GLY A 91 -16.04 -7.92 9.61
N VAL A 92 -16.65 -7.06 8.78
CA VAL A 92 -15.92 -6.36 7.71
C VAL A 92 -15.12 -5.21 8.28
N GLN A 93 -13.88 -5.04 7.84
CA GLN A 93 -13.02 -3.93 8.27
C GLN A 93 -12.50 -3.17 7.05
N ILE A 94 -12.66 -1.85 7.05
CA ILE A 94 -11.97 -0.96 6.12
C ILE A 94 -10.65 -0.54 6.76
N VAL A 95 -9.55 -0.78 6.07
CA VAL A 95 -8.20 -0.57 6.61
C VAL A 95 -7.45 0.45 5.77
N GLY A 96 -6.87 1.43 6.45
CA GLY A 96 -6.07 2.49 5.86
C GLY A 96 -6.84 3.76 5.50
N THR A 97 -8.17 3.75 5.59
CA THR A 97 -9.02 4.94 5.52
C THR A 97 -10.10 4.86 6.59
N ASP A 98 -10.82 5.95 6.81
CA ASP A 98 -11.93 6.02 7.76
C ASP A 98 -13.08 6.89 7.22
N ALA A 99 -14.17 6.95 7.98
CA ALA A 99 -15.35 7.71 7.60
C ALA A 99 -15.07 9.21 7.38
N ALA A 100 -14.14 9.79 8.16
CA ALA A 100 -13.80 11.20 8.06
C ALA A 100 -13.04 11.50 6.76
N ALA A 101 -12.08 10.65 6.39
CA ALA A 101 -11.31 10.77 5.16
C ALA A 101 -12.21 10.57 3.91
N ILE A 102 -13.09 9.57 3.94
CA ILE A 102 -14.08 9.33 2.87
C ILE A 102 -14.99 10.55 2.70
N ALA A 103 -15.53 11.08 3.80
CA ALA A 103 -16.38 12.26 3.77
C ALA A 103 -15.62 13.50 3.28
N THR A 104 -14.36 13.66 3.68
CA THR A 104 -13.51 14.76 3.22
C THR A 104 -13.28 14.69 1.71
N ALA A 105 -12.97 13.51 1.18
CA ALA A 105 -12.85 13.30 -0.26
C ALA A 105 -14.16 13.63 -1.01
N TYR A 106 -15.31 13.24 -0.46
CA TYR A 106 -16.62 13.60 -1.00
C TYR A 106 -16.87 15.12 -1.00
N VAL A 107 -16.58 15.79 0.12
CA VAL A 107 -16.71 17.25 0.24
C VAL A 107 -15.76 17.97 -0.73
N HIS A 108 -14.53 17.49 -0.92
CA HIS A 108 -13.61 18.03 -1.92
C HIS A 108 -14.16 17.90 -3.35
N ALA A 109 -14.79 16.77 -3.67
CA ALA A 109 -15.43 16.56 -4.97
C ALA A 109 -16.58 17.57 -5.18
N MET A 110 -17.46 17.73 -4.19
CA MET A 110 -18.64 18.61 -4.28
C MET A 110 -18.31 20.11 -4.14
N GLY A 111 -17.25 20.44 -3.41
CA GLY A 111 -16.71 21.79 -3.22
C GLY A 111 -15.94 22.32 -4.43
N SER A 112 -15.59 21.44 -5.37
CA SER A 112 -15.00 21.78 -6.68
C SER A 112 -16.04 22.41 -7.62
N ARG A 113 -16.74 23.45 -7.17
CA ARG A 113 -17.54 24.30 -8.05
C ARG A 113 -16.58 25.08 -8.96
N PRO A 114 -16.76 25.08 -10.29
CA PRO A 114 -16.10 26.10 -11.08
C PRO A 114 -16.68 27.44 -10.60
N MET A 115 -15.80 28.36 -10.18
CA MET A 115 -16.18 29.77 -10.11
C MET A 115 -16.71 30.13 -11.50
N MET A 116 -17.99 30.50 -11.59
CA MET A 116 -18.49 31.20 -12.77
C MET A 116 -17.66 32.48 -12.91
N GLY A 117 -16.72 32.51 -13.85
CA GLY A 117 -16.02 33.74 -14.22
C GLY A 117 -14.48 33.72 -14.30
N GLU A 118 -13.79 32.58 -14.34
CA GLU A 118 -12.36 32.58 -14.71
C GLU A 118 -12.07 31.69 -15.92
N GLU A 119 -11.70 32.36 -17.01
CA GLU A 119 -11.12 31.74 -18.19
C GLU A 119 -9.85 30.97 -17.83
N ASP A 120 -9.92 29.66 -18.03
CA ASP A 120 -8.89 28.84 -18.65
C ASP A 120 -7.46 28.92 -18.05
N PHE A 121 -7.30 28.32 -16.87
CA PHE A 121 -5.99 28.05 -16.24
C PHE A 121 -5.10 27.12 -17.10
N SER A 122 -5.65 26.47 -18.13
CA SER A 122 -4.90 25.63 -19.08
C SER A 122 -4.10 26.45 -20.12
N THR A 123 -4.45 27.72 -20.31
CA THR A 123 -3.84 28.59 -21.32
C THR A 123 -2.59 29.32 -20.81
N ARG A 124 -2.40 29.47 -19.49
CA ARG A 124 -1.21 30.14 -18.91
C ARG A 124 0.04 29.27 -18.78
N LEU A 125 -0.06 27.94 -18.84
CA LEU A 125 1.13 27.08 -18.85
C LEU A 125 1.69 26.82 -20.26
N ARG A 126 0.96 27.21 -21.32
CA ARG A 126 1.41 27.08 -22.72
C ARG A 126 2.14 28.30 -23.29
N LEU A 127 2.12 29.44 -22.59
CA LEU A 127 2.78 30.68 -23.04
C LEU A 127 4.07 31.04 -22.29
N ALA A 128 4.50 30.25 -21.30
CA ALA A 128 5.78 30.45 -20.60
C ALA A 128 6.95 29.61 -21.16
N ARG A 129 6.83 29.10 -22.40
CA ARG A 129 7.87 28.30 -23.07
C ARG A 129 8.49 28.93 -24.32
N ASN A 130 8.12 30.16 -24.66
CA ASN A 130 8.83 30.95 -25.67
C ASN A 130 9.12 32.32 -25.07
N ASP A 131 10.32 32.49 -24.53
CA ASP A 131 11.25 33.49 -25.03
C ASP A 131 12.64 33.25 -24.43
N ASN A 132 13.63 33.34 -25.31
CA ASN A 132 15.00 32.93 -25.10
C ASN A 132 15.87 34.17 -24.80
N VAL A 133 16.96 33.94 -24.05
CA VAL A 133 18.20 34.75 -23.95
C VAL A 133 18.18 36.07 -23.15
N GLY A 134 19.00 36.13 -22.09
CA GLY A 134 19.40 37.38 -21.44
C GLY A 134 20.40 37.18 -20.29
N ASN A 135 21.68 37.19 -20.60
CA ASN A 135 22.84 37.11 -19.71
C ASN A 135 22.92 38.29 -18.71
N VAL A 136 23.03 38.08 -17.39
CA VAL A 136 23.56 39.07 -16.43
C VAL A 136 24.27 38.40 -15.23
N ALA A 137 25.45 38.94 -14.90
CA ALA A 137 26.47 38.50 -13.93
C ALA A 137 26.11 38.77 -12.43
N PRO A 138 26.91 38.31 -11.44
CA PRO A 138 26.53 38.30 -10.03
C PRO A 138 26.84 39.64 -9.34
N VAL A 139 25.91 40.12 -8.52
CA VAL A 139 26.10 41.31 -7.68
C VAL A 139 26.37 40.89 -6.24
N ARG A 140 27.54 41.30 -5.75
CA ARG A 140 27.93 41.33 -4.33
C ARG A 140 27.02 42.27 -3.55
N ASN A 141 26.79 41.99 -2.27
CA ASN A 141 26.62 43.08 -1.31
C ASN A 141 27.24 42.74 0.05
N ASP A 142 28.06 43.68 0.52
CA ASP A 142 28.84 43.64 1.75
C ASP A 142 28.08 44.32 2.91
N ASN A 143 28.23 43.77 4.12
CA ASN A 143 28.26 44.42 5.45
C ASN A 143 27.00 45.19 5.92
N VAL A 144 26.65 45.38 7.20
CA VAL A 144 27.30 45.46 8.53
C VAL A 144 26.18 45.05 9.53
N GLY A 145 26.32 44.19 10.55
CA GLY A 145 27.17 44.28 11.75
C GLY A 145 26.34 44.70 12.96
N ASN A 146 26.22 43.84 13.99
CA ASN A 146 26.16 44.28 15.39
C ASN A 146 26.46 43.13 16.36
N ALA A 147 27.22 43.46 17.40
CA ALA A 147 27.92 42.54 18.29
C ALA A 147 27.19 42.23 19.63
N VAL A 148 27.21 40.96 20.04
CA VAL A 148 27.70 40.35 21.32
C VAL A 148 27.42 41.12 22.64
N PRO A 149 26.90 40.47 23.73
CA PRO A 149 27.80 39.72 24.62
C PRO A 149 27.31 38.38 25.20
N ALA A 150 28.30 37.49 25.34
CA ALA A 150 28.28 36.25 26.10
C ALA A 150 28.09 36.47 27.61
N ARG A 151 27.45 35.51 28.29
CA ARG A 151 27.48 35.38 29.76
C ARG A 151 27.85 33.96 30.19
N LYS A 152 28.58 33.95 31.29
CA LYS A 152 29.36 32.88 31.92
C LYS A 152 28.49 31.84 32.67
N GLY A 153 29.05 30.62 32.68
CA GLY A 153 29.12 29.65 33.79
C GLY A 153 28.11 29.71 34.94
N HIS A 154 27.37 28.62 35.09
CA HIS A 154 26.92 28.11 36.38
C HIS A 154 27.14 26.59 36.42
N GLU A 155 27.94 26.16 37.39
CA GLU A 155 27.99 24.79 37.89
C GLU A 155 26.66 24.50 38.61
N SER A 156 26.05 23.35 38.34
CA SER A 156 24.94 22.83 39.12
C SER A 156 25.15 21.35 39.42
N GLU A 157 24.91 21.04 40.69
CA GLU A 157 25.17 19.81 41.42
C GLU A 157 24.64 18.53 40.76
N LYS A 158 25.42 17.45 40.91
CA LYS A 158 25.00 16.07 40.65
C LYS A 158 23.91 15.68 41.64
N THR A 159 22.66 15.65 41.20
CA THR A 159 21.60 14.87 41.82
C THR A 159 21.41 13.59 41.01
N SER A 160 21.67 12.46 41.66
CA SER A 160 21.44 11.11 41.12
C SER A 160 19.94 10.86 40.94
N ILE A 161 19.49 10.79 39.70
CA ILE A 161 18.16 10.28 39.32
C ILE A 161 18.25 8.74 39.31
N PRO A 162 17.29 7.99 39.90
CA PRO A 162 17.28 6.53 39.81
C PRO A 162 17.20 6.06 38.36
N ASP A 163 17.95 5.02 38.04
CA ASP A 163 18.07 4.38 36.73
C ASP A 163 16.84 3.49 36.43
N ASP A 164 15.66 4.10 36.31
CA ASP A 164 14.40 3.41 35.95
C ASP A 164 14.34 3.07 34.44
N GLY A 165 15.32 3.52 33.65
CA GLY A 165 15.38 3.32 32.20
C GLY A 165 15.84 1.92 31.78
N LYS A 166 16.58 1.19 32.63
CA LYS A 166 17.09 -0.15 32.28
C LYS A 166 16.05 -1.25 32.42
N ALA A 167 15.20 -1.21 33.45
CA ALA A 167 14.14 -2.21 33.64
C ALA A 167 13.09 -2.14 32.53
N ALA A 168 12.64 -0.93 32.17
CA ALA A 168 11.68 -0.74 31.08
C ALA A 168 12.27 -1.08 29.70
N ALA A 169 13.58 -0.90 29.49
CA ALA A 169 14.26 -1.33 28.27
C ALA A 169 14.44 -2.85 28.22
N SER A 170 14.76 -3.50 29.34
CA SER A 170 14.85 -4.97 29.41
C SER A 170 13.50 -5.66 29.25
N GLU A 171 12.43 -5.08 29.82
CA GLU A 171 11.06 -5.62 29.68
C GLU A 171 10.53 -5.47 28.25
N ARG A 172 10.82 -4.33 27.58
CA ARG A 172 10.49 -4.16 26.15
C ARG A 172 11.27 -5.10 25.24
N ASN A 173 12.54 -5.36 25.56
CA ASN A 173 13.35 -6.33 24.81
C ASN A 173 12.83 -7.76 25.04
N ALA A 174 12.50 -8.13 26.28
CA ALA A 174 11.93 -9.44 26.61
C ALA A 174 10.58 -9.68 25.92
N ALA A 175 9.68 -8.69 25.92
CA ALA A 175 8.39 -8.78 25.23
C ALA A 175 8.54 -8.89 23.69
N GLY A 176 9.55 -8.21 23.12
CA GLY A 176 9.89 -8.33 21.70
C GLY A 176 10.49 -9.69 21.33
N ASP A 177 11.33 -10.24 22.20
CA ASP A 177 11.92 -11.58 22.03
C ASP A 177 10.84 -12.67 22.12
N ASP A 178 9.90 -12.55 23.05
CA ASP A 178 8.76 -13.46 23.20
C ASP A 178 7.83 -13.45 21.98
N GLU A 179 7.63 -12.28 21.36
CA GLU A 179 6.84 -12.16 20.14
C GLU A 179 7.53 -12.79 18.93
N ALA A 180 8.82 -12.52 18.75
CA ALA A 180 9.60 -13.10 17.67
C ALA A 180 9.60 -14.63 17.75
N GLU A 181 9.72 -15.20 18.95
CA GLU A 181 9.66 -16.64 19.15
C GLU A 181 8.26 -17.20 18.86
N ARG A 182 7.20 -16.51 19.29
CA ARG A 182 5.81 -16.88 18.95
C ARG A 182 5.59 -16.91 17.44
N TRP A 183 6.14 -15.95 16.70
CA TRP A 183 6.01 -15.91 15.24
C TRP A 183 6.81 -17.00 14.55
N ARG A 184 8.03 -17.28 15.02
CA ARG A 184 8.83 -18.43 14.54
C ARG A 184 8.08 -19.74 14.76
N ALA A 185 7.47 -19.93 15.93
CA ALA A 185 6.67 -21.11 16.21
C ALA A 185 5.45 -21.24 15.27
N ARG A 186 4.75 -20.14 14.96
CA ARG A 186 3.66 -20.13 13.96
C ARG A 186 4.15 -20.55 12.57
N TRP A 187 5.27 -19.99 12.10
CA TRP A 187 5.87 -20.37 10.82
C TRP A 187 6.33 -21.83 10.78
N ALA A 188 6.97 -22.29 11.87
CA ALA A 188 7.41 -23.67 12.02
C ALA A 188 6.25 -24.67 12.10
N ALA A 189 5.08 -24.26 12.62
CA ALA A 189 3.86 -25.06 12.61
C ALA A 189 3.18 -25.05 11.23
N LEU A 190 3.22 -23.92 10.51
CA LEU A 190 2.62 -23.78 9.18
C LEU A 190 3.26 -24.72 8.15
N ARG A 191 4.59 -24.88 8.18
CA ARG A 191 5.39 -25.74 7.28
C ARG A 191 4.96 -25.67 5.80
N PRO A 192 4.87 -24.45 5.23
CA PRO A 192 4.30 -24.28 3.91
C PRO A 192 5.14 -25.01 2.85
N LEU A 193 4.49 -25.41 1.76
CA LEU A 193 5.22 -25.79 0.55
C LEU A 193 5.85 -24.55 -0.06
N VAL A 194 7.07 -24.65 -0.57
CA VAL A 194 7.72 -23.55 -1.30
C VAL A 194 7.80 -23.92 -2.77
N VAL A 195 7.25 -23.06 -3.61
CA VAL A 195 7.19 -23.20 -5.06
C VAL A 195 7.92 -22.03 -5.68
N HIS A 196 8.83 -22.29 -6.62
CA HIS A 196 9.31 -21.29 -7.56
C HIS A 196 8.70 -21.62 -8.91
N ASP A 197 7.71 -20.82 -9.31
CA ASP A 197 6.91 -21.03 -10.52
C ASP A 197 7.58 -20.42 -11.75
N ALA A 198 7.19 -20.90 -12.93
CA ALA A 198 7.64 -20.35 -14.19
C ALA A 198 7.06 -18.94 -14.44
N PRO A 199 7.69 -18.14 -15.31
CA PRO A 199 7.11 -16.89 -15.80
C PRO A 199 5.77 -17.14 -16.50
N ARG A 200 4.76 -16.32 -16.15
CA ARG A 200 3.40 -16.40 -16.70
C ARG A 200 2.88 -15.02 -17.07
N ASP A 201 1.86 -14.98 -17.91
CA ASP A 201 1.26 -13.72 -18.34
C ASP A 201 0.63 -12.96 -17.17
N PRO A 202 0.63 -11.60 -17.19
CA PRO A 202 0.12 -10.82 -16.07
C PRO A 202 -1.30 -11.16 -15.64
N ALA A 203 -2.21 -11.42 -16.58
CA ALA A 203 -3.59 -11.81 -16.28
C ALA A 203 -3.67 -13.21 -15.65
N GLU A 204 -2.86 -14.15 -16.14
CA GLU A 204 -2.75 -15.50 -15.59
C GLU A 204 -2.25 -15.48 -14.15
N GLN A 205 -1.28 -14.60 -13.85
CA GLN A 205 -0.79 -14.45 -12.48
C GLN A 205 -1.90 -14.02 -11.52
N MET A 206 -2.77 -13.08 -11.92
CA MET A 206 -3.89 -12.64 -11.08
C MET A 206 -4.90 -13.77 -10.82
N MET A 207 -5.18 -14.57 -11.85
CA MET A 207 -6.10 -15.71 -11.73
C MET A 207 -5.54 -16.80 -10.81
N ILE A 208 -4.27 -17.17 -10.97
CA ILE A 208 -3.65 -18.22 -10.13
C ILE A 208 -3.57 -17.78 -8.67
N ASP A 209 -3.22 -16.52 -8.41
CA ASP A 209 -3.10 -16.00 -7.05
C ASP A 209 -4.43 -16.06 -6.30
N GLU A 210 -5.53 -15.71 -6.96
CA GLU A 210 -6.86 -15.87 -6.38
C GLU A 210 -7.29 -17.34 -6.25
N GLN A 211 -7.06 -18.16 -7.28
CA GLN A 211 -7.45 -19.57 -7.26
C GLN A 211 -6.74 -20.33 -6.13
N TRP A 212 -5.43 -20.13 -5.96
CA TRP A 212 -4.66 -20.83 -4.93
C TRP A 212 -5.07 -20.43 -3.51
N ALA A 213 -5.44 -19.16 -3.31
CA ALA A 213 -6.02 -18.73 -2.06
C ALA A 213 -7.36 -19.42 -1.78
N ARG A 214 -8.22 -19.58 -2.81
CA ARG A 214 -9.47 -20.33 -2.71
C ARG A 214 -9.25 -21.81 -2.44
N ASP A 215 -8.26 -22.44 -3.07
CA ASP A 215 -7.90 -23.85 -2.82
C ASP A 215 -7.43 -24.08 -1.37
N VAL A 216 -6.66 -23.14 -0.81
CA VAL A 216 -6.28 -23.20 0.62
C VAL A 216 -7.50 -22.99 1.50
N ALA A 217 -8.41 -22.09 1.10
CA ALA A 217 -9.62 -21.79 1.86
C ALA A 217 -10.60 -22.97 1.92
N SER A 218 -10.68 -23.78 0.87
CA SER A 218 -11.46 -25.02 0.84
C SER A 218 -10.75 -26.20 1.49
N GLY A 219 -9.43 -26.11 1.69
CA GLY A 219 -8.60 -27.20 2.21
C GLY A 219 -8.06 -28.15 1.14
N ASP A 220 -8.31 -27.87 -0.14
CA ASP A 220 -7.81 -28.65 -1.28
C ASP A 220 -6.31 -28.45 -1.52
N ARG A 221 -5.76 -27.32 -1.06
CA ARG A 221 -4.32 -26.99 -1.12
C ARG A 221 -3.75 -26.76 0.28
N PRO A 222 -2.57 -27.31 0.60
CA PRO A 222 -1.88 -26.98 1.84
C PRO A 222 -1.30 -25.56 1.79
N ALA A 223 -0.95 -25.01 2.96
CA ALA A 223 -0.23 -23.74 3.03
C ALA A 223 0.97 -23.70 2.06
N THR A 224 1.10 -22.63 1.29
CA THR A 224 2.08 -22.54 0.21
C THR A 224 2.68 -21.13 0.13
N VAL A 225 3.99 -21.04 -0.08
CA VAL A 225 4.68 -19.84 -0.54
C VAL A 225 5.07 -20.05 -2.00
N ARG A 226 4.56 -19.22 -2.89
CA ARG A 226 4.86 -19.24 -4.32
C ARG A 226 5.69 -18.00 -4.66
N PHE A 227 6.94 -18.20 -5.06
CA PHE A 227 7.71 -17.22 -5.81
C PHE A 227 7.31 -17.34 -7.27
N TRP A 228 6.88 -16.24 -7.89
CA TRP A 228 6.36 -16.27 -9.25
C TRP A 228 6.86 -15.08 -10.07
N GLU A 229 6.88 -15.26 -11.39
CA GLU A 229 7.58 -14.37 -12.31
C GLU A 229 6.68 -13.84 -13.42
N TRP A 230 6.99 -12.64 -13.91
CA TRP A 230 6.21 -11.96 -14.93
C TRP A 230 6.76 -12.28 -16.32
N ALA A 231 5.93 -12.82 -17.21
CA ALA A 231 6.30 -13.04 -18.61
C ALA A 231 6.25 -11.76 -19.45
N GLY A 232 5.52 -10.74 -18.98
CA GLY A 232 5.38 -9.45 -19.66
C GLY A 232 5.24 -8.27 -18.68
N PRO A 233 5.48 -7.04 -19.16
CA PRO A 233 5.33 -5.83 -18.35
C PRO A 233 3.86 -5.57 -18.01
N ALA A 234 3.61 -5.04 -16.81
CA ALA A 234 2.27 -4.79 -16.33
C ALA A 234 2.15 -3.59 -15.40
N VAL A 235 0.98 -2.95 -15.41
CA VAL A 235 0.48 -2.17 -14.28
C VAL A 235 -0.55 -3.01 -13.54
N VAL A 236 -0.28 -3.29 -12.26
CA VAL A 236 -1.15 -4.06 -11.37
C VAL A 236 -1.92 -3.10 -10.49
N VAL A 237 -3.22 -2.96 -10.76
CA VAL A 237 -4.13 -2.05 -10.06
C VAL A 237 -4.83 -2.79 -8.91
N GLY A 238 -4.96 -2.16 -7.75
CA GLY A 238 -5.62 -2.74 -6.58
C GLY A 238 -7.12 -2.94 -6.79
N ARG A 239 -7.72 -3.85 -6.02
CA ARG A 239 -9.15 -4.24 -6.14
C ARG A 239 -10.10 -3.05 -6.18
N PHE A 240 -9.88 -2.05 -5.33
CA PHE A 240 -10.74 -0.88 -5.18
C PHE A 240 -10.23 0.39 -5.87
N GLN A 241 -9.17 0.31 -6.67
CA GLN A 241 -8.64 1.47 -7.39
C GLN A 241 -9.35 1.68 -8.74
N SER A 242 -9.48 2.93 -9.16
CA SER A 242 -9.96 3.30 -10.48
C SER A 242 -8.82 3.23 -11.50
N ILE A 243 -8.98 2.47 -12.59
CA ILE A 243 -7.93 2.34 -13.63
C ILE A 243 -7.64 3.70 -14.30
N PRO A 244 -8.65 4.47 -14.76
CA PRO A 244 -8.41 5.77 -15.39
C PRO A 244 -7.73 6.80 -14.47
N ASP A 245 -7.94 6.68 -13.15
CA ASP A 245 -7.34 7.58 -12.17
C ASP A 245 -5.91 7.18 -11.78
N GLU A 246 -5.50 5.94 -12.04
CA GLU A 246 -4.17 5.42 -11.65
C GLU A 246 -3.23 5.16 -12.83
N VAL A 247 -3.76 5.08 -14.06
CA VAL A 247 -2.99 4.66 -15.24
C VAL A 247 -3.27 5.59 -16.42
N HIS A 248 -2.21 6.03 -17.08
CA HIS A 248 -2.29 6.61 -18.42
C HIS A 248 -2.45 5.47 -19.44
N GLU A 249 -3.69 5.03 -19.67
CA GLU A 249 -4.01 3.84 -20.49
C GLU A 249 -3.44 3.92 -21.91
N ASP A 250 -3.44 5.10 -22.53
CA ASP A 250 -2.85 5.32 -23.85
C ASP A 250 -1.32 5.09 -23.85
N GLU A 251 -0.63 5.53 -22.80
CA GLU A 251 0.82 5.32 -22.64
C GLU A 251 1.13 3.85 -22.34
N ALA A 252 0.31 3.20 -21.50
CA ALA A 252 0.42 1.76 -21.23
C ALA A 252 0.27 0.96 -22.53
N ALA A 253 -0.73 1.28 -23.36
CA ALA A 253 -0.96 0.64 -24.64
C ALA A 253 0.21 0.86 -25.62
N ARG A 254 0.73 2.10 -25.71
CA ARG A 254 1.87 2.46 -26.57
C ARG A 254 3.15 1.73 -26.20
N GLU A 255 3.37 1.49 -24.90
CA GLU A 255 4.54 0.78 -24.36
C GLU A 255 4.32 -0.75 -24.27
N HIS A 256 3.19 -1.27 -24.77
CA HIS A 256 2.81 -2.69 -24.71
C HIS A 256 2.76 -3.27 -23.28
N ILE A 257 2.21 -2.49 -22.35
CA ILE A 257 2.12 -2.83 -20.93
C ILE A 257 0.69 -3.27 -20.61
N ALA A 258 0.54 -4.46 -20.04
CA ALA A 258 -0.75 -4.97 -19.64
C ALA A 258 -1.28 -4.21 -18.42
N VAL A 259 -2.55 -3.81 -18.42
CA VAL A 259 -3.22 -3.27 -17.22
C VAL A 259 -4.08 -4.38 -16.62
N VAL A 260 -3.71 -4.85 -15.44
CA VAL A 260 -4.39 -5.96 -14.75
C VAL A 260 -4.84 -5.55 -13.36
N ARG A 261 -5.94 -6.14 -12.88
CA ARG A 261 -6.47 -5.90 -11.54
C ARG A 261 -6.21 -7.10 -10.65
N ARG A 262 -5.60 -6.88 -9.48
CA ARG A 262 -5.42 -7.93 -8.48
C ARG A 262 -6.62 -8.05 -7.56
N CYS A 263 -6.73 -9.20 -6.93
CA CYS A 263 -7.86 -9.55 -6.07
C CYS A 263 -7.74 -8.96 -4.65
N THR A 264 -6.61 -8.31 -4.31
CA THR A 264 -6.31 -7.64 -3.03
C THR A 264 -6.40 -6.10 -3.17
N GLY A 265 -6.53 -5.39 -2.04
CA GLY A 265 -6.49 -3.92 -1.99
C GLY A 265 -5.08 -3.34 -2.21
N GLY A 266 -4.89 -2.06 -1.91
CA GLY A 266 -3.60 -1.35 -2.02
C GLY A 266 -3.40 -0.59 -3.33
N GLY A 267 -2.27 0.10 -3.46
CA GLY A 267 -1.97 0.98 -4.60
C GLY A 267 -1.54 0.26 -5.90
N ALA A 268 -1.47 1.03 -7.00
CA ALA A 268 -1.02 0.53 -8.29
C ALA A 268 0.50 0.26 -8.29
N MET A 269 0.92 -0.78 -9.00
CA MET A 269 2.33 -1.16 -9.13
C MET A 269 2.73 -1.27 -10.59
N PHE A 270 3.89 -0.73 -10.94
CA PHE A 270 4.51 -0.88 -12.24
C PHE A 270 5.52 -2.04 -12.20
N ILE A 271 5.41 -2.96 -13.15
CA ILE A 271 6.18 -4.20 -13.19
C ILE A 271 6.80 -4.39 -14.57
N GLU A 272 8.07 -4.78 -14.57
CA GLU A 272 8.75 -5.32 -15.74
C GLU A 272 9.38 -6.68 -15.38
N PRO A 273 9.40 -7.63 -16.34
CA PRO A 273 10.11 -8.89 -16.17
C PRO A 273 11.55 -8.68 -15.68
N GLY A 274 11.95 -9.40 -14.64
CA GLY A 274 13.28 -9.30 -14.05
C GLY A 274 13.52 -8.10 -13.13
N ASN A 275 12.67 -7.07 -13.13
CA ASN A 275 12.84 -5.88 -12.28
C ASN A 275 12.20 -6.02 -10.90
N THR A 276 11.48 -7.11 -10.63
CA THR A 276 10.85 -7.36 -9.34
C THR A 276 11.13 -8.75 -8.79
N ILE A 277 11.07 -8.87 -7.47
CA ILE A 277 10.92 -10.15 -6.76
C ILE A 277 9.53 -10.16 -6.17
N THR A 278 8.73 -11.13 -6.58
CA THR A 278 7.33 -11.25 -6.17
C THR A 278 7.08 -12.64 -5.56
N TYR A 279 6.40 -12.68 -4.42
CA TYR A 279 5.89 -13.92 -3.85
C TYR A 279 4.49 -13.74 -3.27
N SER A 280 3.79 -14.87 -3.15
CA SER A 280 2.53 -14.97 -2.44
C SER A 280 2.61 -16.06 -1.37
N LEU A 281 2.13 -15.76 -0.18
CA LEU A 281 1.81 -16.70 0.88
C LEU A 281 0.30 -16.96 0.84
N TYR A 282 -0.06 -18.22 0.72
CA TYR A 282 -1.42 -18.73 0.89
C TYR A 282 -1.42 -19.56 2.17
N ALA A 283 -2.02 -19.03 3.24
CA ALA A 283 -2.04 -19.68 4.54
C ALA A 283 -3.47 -19.84 5.06
N PRO A 284 -3.80 -20.92 5.79
CA PRO A 284 -5.09 -21.05 6.47
C PRO A 284 -5.38 -19.88 7.42
N LEU A 285 -6.64 -19.46 7.58
CA LEU A 285 -6.99 -18.37 8.51
C LEU A 285 -6.46 -18.56 9.95
N PRO A 286 -6.42 -19.78 10.54
CA PRO A 286 -5.81 -20.00 11.85
C PRO A 286 -4.36 -19.50 12.00
N PHE A 287 -3.63 -19.33 10.90
CA PHE A 287 -2.27 -18.78 10.92
C PHE A 287 -2.22 -17.33 11.45
N VAL A 288 -3.24 -16.53 11.12
CA VAL A 288 -3.36 -15.12 11.51
C VAL A 288 -4.44 -14.90 12.57
N ASP A 289 -4.84 -15.96 13.28
CA ASP A 289 -5.87 -15.86 14.30
C ASP A 289 -5.34 -15.15 15.58
N GLY A 290 -6.26 -14.45 16.24
CA GLY A 290 -6.02 -13.73 17.50
C GLY A 290 -5.12 -12.49 17.38
N ILE A 291 -4.89 -11.97 16.17
CA ILE A 291 -4.09 -10.76 15.94
C ILE A 291 -4.82 -9.78 15.03
N ASP A 292 -4.52 -8.49 15.18
CA ASP A 292 -5.07 -7.46 14.31
C ASP A 292 -4.44 -7.48 12.91
N VAL A 293 -4.98 -6.64 12.01
CA VAL A 293 -4.55 -6.58 10.61
C VAL A 293 -3.09 -6.14 10.49
N GLU A 294 -2.65 -5.12 11.25
CA GLU A 294 -1.27 -4.64 11.17
C GLU A 294 -0.27 -5.72 11.61
N THR A 295 -0.56 -6.40 12.71
CA THR A 295 0.23 -7.51 13.23
C THR A 295 0.22 -8.70 12.27
N SER A 296 -0.89 -8.93 11.56
CA SER A 296 -0.98 -9.94 10.49
C SER A 296 0.00 -9.67 9.35
N TYR A 297 0.14 -8.42 8.90
CA TYR A 297 1.15 -8.05 7.90
C TYR A 297 2.57 -8.34 8.42
N ARG A 298 2.88 -7.92 9.66
CA ARG A 298 4.20 -8.13 10.26
C ARG A 298 4.54 -9.60 10.44
N LEU A 299 3.60 -10.42 10.93
CA LEU A 299 3.77 -11.88 11.04
C LEU A 299 4.10 -12.51 9.68
N CYS A 300 3.38 -12.12 8.63
CA CYS A 300 3.56 -12.67 7.28
C CYS A 300 4.90 -12.26 6.62
N ASP A 301 5.44 -11.11 7.00
CA ASP A 301 6.67 -10.54 6.42
C ASP A 301 7.91 -10.68 7.32
N GLN A 302 7.78 -11.15 8.56
CA GLN A 302 8.92 -11.22 9.48
C GLN A 302 10.07 -12.08 8.93
N TRP A 303 9.75 -13.25 8.36
CA TRP A 303 10.76 -14.12 7.75
C TRP A 303 11.50 -13.40 6.61
N LEU A 304 10.81 -12.54 5.86
CA LEU A 304 11.38 -11.79 4.76
C LEU A 304 12.33 -10.71 5.29
N ILE A 305 11.93 -9.98 6.33
CA ILE A 305 12.78 -9.01 7.01
C ILE A 305 14.08 -9.66 7.50
N ASP A 306 13.96 -10.83 8.15
CA ASP A 306 15.11 -11.55 8.67
C ASP A 306 16.03 -12.07 7.54
N ALA A 307 15.44 -12.57 6.44
CA ALA A 307 16.19 -13.01 5.27
C ALA A 307 16.93 -11.86 4.57
N LEU A 308 16.27 -10.71 4.39
CA LEU A 308 16.88 -9.51 3.80
C LEU A 308 18.01 -8.96 4.66
N ARG A 309 17.87 -8.98 5.99
CA ARG A 309 18.96 -8.63 6.92
C ARG A 309 20.14 -9.59 6.81
N GLY A 310 19.88 -10.88 6.63
CA GLY A 310 20.91 -11.86 6.32
C GLY A 310 21.67 -11.60 5.01
N LEU A 311 21.07 -10.85 4.09
CA LEU A 311 21.69 -10.38 2.84
C LEU A 311 22.40 -9.02 2.97
N GLY A 312 22.46 -8.45 4.18
CA GLY A 312 23.09 -7.15 4.44
C GLY A 312 22.19 -5.94 4.20
N VAL A 313 20.89 -6.14 3.95
CA VAL A 313 19.92 -5.05 3.80
C VAL A 313 19.42 -4.61 5.18
N ASP A 314 19.45 -3.31 5.47
CA ASP A 314 18.83 -2.73 6.68
C ASP A 314 17.28 -2.70 6.55
N ALA A 315 16.67 -3.87 6.41
CA ALA A 315 15.25 -4.01 6.17
C ALA A 315 14.43 -3.77 7.47
N ARG A 316 13.35 -3.00 7.32
CA ARG A 316 12.36 -2.72 8.37
C ARG A 316 10.96 -2.53 7.80
N PHE A 317 9.96 -2.69 8.65
CA PHE A 317 8.58 -2.29 8.36
C PHE A 317 8.45 -0.77 8.32
N ALA A 318 7.62 -0.27 7.42
CA ALA A 318 7.23 1.14 7.33
C ALA A 318 5.72 1.25 7.07
N GLY A 319 5.01 1.96 7.95
CA GLY A 319 3.55 2.02 7.90
C GLY A 319 2.90 0.64 7.98
N LEU A 320 1.74 0.48 7.36
CA LEU A 320 0.93 -0.74 7.44
C LEU A 320 1.54 -1.94 6.70
N ASN A 321 2.06 -1.71 5.48
CA ASN A 321 2.36 -2.79 4.54
C ASN A 321 3.63 -2.53 3.71
N ASP A 322 4.44 -1.50 4.01
CA ASP A 322 5.66 -1.23 3.25
C ASP A 322 6.87 -1.87 3.93
N ILE A 323 7.78 -2.37 3.09
CA ILE A 323 9.11 -2.81 3.49
C ILE A 323 10.10 -1.78 2.98
N ALA A 324 10.95 -1.27 3.87
CA ALA A 324 11.87 -0.19 3.56
C ALA A 324 13.26 -0.45 4.15
N SER A 325 14.24 0.29 3.64
CA SER A 325 15.58 0.40 4.22
C SER A 325 15.94 1.85 4.53
N SER A 326 17.13 2.05 5.09
CA SER A 326 17.71 3.38 5.30
C SER A 326 17.74 4.21 4.01
N HIS A 327 17.78 3.56 2.84
CA HIS A 327 17.86 4.22 1.54
C HIS A 327 16.51 4.54 0.90
N GLY A 328 15.46 3.77 1.19
CA GLY A 328 14.13 4.03 0.62
C GLY A 328 13.17 2.86 0.77
N LYS A 329 12.04 2.92 0.08
CA LYS A 329 11.10 1.79 -0.01
C LYS A 329 11.70 0.69 -0.89
N ILE A 330 11.67 -0.55 -0.40
CA ILE A 330 12.07 -1.76 -1.13
C ILE A 330 10.85 -2.35 -1.83
N GLY A 331 9.73 -2.46 -1.12
CA GLY A 331 8.55 -3.16 -1.61
C GLY A 331 7.33 -2.89 -0.75
N GLY A 332 6.24 -3.56 -1.08
CA GLY A 332 5.01 -3.51 -0.30
C GLY A 332 4.21 -4.80 -0.41
N ALA A 333 3.43 -5.04 0.63
CA ALA A 333 2.56 -6.18 0.76
C ALA A 333 1.10 -5.81 0.50
N ALA A 334 0.28 -6.79 0.15
CA ALA A 334 -1.17 -6.67 0.22
C ALA A 334 -1.78 -7.99 0.67
N GLN A 335 -2.83 -7.89 1.48
CA GLN A 335 -3.55 -9.02 2.04
C GLN A 335 -5.01 -9.07 1.55
N ARG A 336 -5.57 -10.28 1.57
CA ARG A 336 -7.01 -10.54 1.53
C ARG A 336 -7.32 -11.83 2.27
N ARG A 337 -8.38 -11.81 3.07
CA ARG A 337 -8.96 -13.01 3.69
C ARG A 337 -10.04 -13.63 2.78
N PHE A 338 -10.04 -14.94 2.72
CA PHE A 338 -11.02 -15.77 2.02
C PHE A 338 -11.76 -16.59 3.08
N PRO A 339 -13.10 -16.51 3.14
CA PRO A 339 -13.88 -17.25 4.13
C PRO A 339 -13.72 -18.77 3.92
N ALA A 340 -13.94 -19.51 5.00
CA ALA A 340 -14.03 -20.96 4.93
C ALA A 340 -15.14 -21.40 3.97
N THR A 341 -14.84 -22.35 3.10
CA THR A 341 -15.80 -22.98 2.19
C THR A 341 -15.62 -24.49 2.25
N ASN A 342 -16.67 -25.27 1.99
CA ASN A 342 -16.62 -26.75 1.97
C ASN A 342 -16.05 -27.40 3.25
N GLY A 343 -16.21 -26.76 4.42
CA GLY A 343 -15.63 -27.22 5.69
C GLY A 343 -14.12 -27.00 5.82
N GLY A 344 -13.51 -26.30 4.86
CA GLY A 344 -12.12 -25.89 4.88
C GLY A 344 -11.81 -24.79 5.90
N PRO A 345 -10.52 -24.41 6.04
CA PRO A 345 -10.07 -23.52 7.10
C PRO A 345 -10.23 -22.02 6.77
N GLY A 346 -10.66 -21.67 5.55
CA GLY A 346 -10.48 -20.31 5.02
C GLY A 346 -9.00 -20.03 4.74
N ALA A 347 -8.71 -18.90 4.10
CA ALA A 347 -7.32 -18.52 3.81
C ALA A 347 -7.03 -17.04 4.01
N VAL A 348 -5.78 -16.72 4.29
CA VAL A 348 -5.19 -15.41 4.04
C VAL A 348 -4.26 -15.53 2.84
N LEU A 349 -4.50 -14.70 1.84
CA LEU A 349 -3.54 -14.39 0.79
C LEU A 349 -2.74 -13.19 1.26
N HIS A 350 -1.43 -13.33 1.32
CA HIS A 350 -0.48 -12.25 1.56
C HIS A 350 0.56 -12.26 0.46
N HIS A 351 0.60 -11.25 -0.39
CA HIS A 351 1.61 -11.16 -1.45
C HIS A 351 2.47 -9.92 -1.31
N VAL A 352 3.72 -10.03 -1.77
CA VAL A 352 4.70 -8.97 -1.69
C VAL A 352 5.35 -8.80 -3.04
N THR A 353 5.50 -7.55 -3.46
CA THR A 353 6.37 -7.17 -4.57
C THR A 353 7.47 -6.26 -4.07
N MET A 354 8.72 -6.65 -4.33
CA MET A 354 9.91 -5.87 -4.04
C MET A 354 10.59 -5.45 -5.34
N ALA A 355 11.07 -4.21 -5.39
CA ALA A 355 11.87 -3.70 -6.48
C ALA A 355 13.25 -4.37 -6.44
N TYR A 356 13.59 -5.12 -7.50
CA TYR A 356 14.95 -5.57 -7.76
C TYR A 356 15.73 -4.53 -8.55
N ASP A 357 15.08 -3.92 -9.55
CA ASP A 357 15.55 -2.76 -10.33
C ASP A 357 14.32 -1.90 -10.71
N ILE A 358 14.51 -0.70 -11.28
CA ILE A 358 13.37 0.16 -11.68
C ILE A 358 13.69 1.11 -12.84
N ASP A 359 12.86 1.08 -13.89
CA ASP A 359 12.78 2.18 -14.86
C ASP A 359 11.82 3.26 -14.34
N ALA A 360 12.39 4.19 -13.56
CA ALA A 360 11.62 5.25 -12.94
C ALA A 360 10.97 6.20 -13.95
N GLU A 361 11.60 6.42 -15.11
CA GLU A 361 11.06 7.31 -16.14
C GLU A 361 9.84 6.70 -16.81
N LYS A 362 9.91 5.42 -17.19
CA LYS A 362 8.77 4.70 -17.77
C LYS A 362 7.64 4.56 -16.77
N MET A 363 7.94 4.23 -15.51
CA MET A 363 6.94 4.20 -14.44
C MET A 363 6.20 5.54 -14.32
N THR A 364 6.91 6.67 -14.26
CA THR A 364 6.27 8.00 -14.14
C THR A 364 5.46 8.39 -15.37
N ARG A 365 5.80 7.90 -16.57
CA ARG A 365 4.98 8.12 -17.78
C ARG A 365 3.69 7.33 -17.78
N VAL A 366 3.69 6.13 -17.18
CA VAL A 366 2.56 5.19 -17.27
C VAL A 366 1.62 5.32 -16.07
N LEU A 367 2.14 5.59 -14.87
CA LEU A 367 1.32 5.76 -13.67
C LEU A 367 0.81 7.18 -13.52
N ASN A 368 -0.50 7.34 -13.38
CA ASN A 368 -1.13 8.59 -13.00
C ASN A 368 -1.04 8.76 -11.48
N THR A 369 -0.09 9.58 -11.02
CA THR A 369 0.08 9.83 -9.58
C THR A 369 -0.52 11.19 -9.21
N SER A 370 -1.59 11.19 -8.42
CA SER A 370 -2.26 12.42 -8.01
C SER A 370 -1.37 13.32 -7.13
N ALA A 371 -1.66 14.63 -7.14
CA ALA A 371 -0.94 15.60 -6.33
C ALA A 371 -1.08 15.31 -4.82
N GLU A 372 -2.24 14.80 -4.38
CA GLU A 372 -2.50 14.39 -3.00
C GLU A 372 -1.62 13.21 -2.58
N LYS A 373 -1.43 12.24 -3.48
CA LYS A 373 -0.52 11.09 -3.26
C LYS A 373 0.94 11.53 -3.19
N LEU A 374 1.29 12.61 -3.89
CA LEU A 374 2.64 13.19 -3.94
C LEU A 374 2.93 14.13 -2.77
N SER A 375 2.00 14.96 -2.30
CA SER A 375 2.22 15.97 -1.26
C SER A 375 2.79 15.35 0.02
N ASP A 376 2.20 14.23 0.42
CA ASP A 376 2.54 13.47 1.62
C ASP A 376 3.85 12.67 1.49
N LYS A 377 4.26 12.38 0.24
CA LYS A 377 5.59 11.85 -0.10
C LYS A 377 6.61 12.98 -0.19
N ALA A 378 6.27 14.14 -0.77
CA ALA A 378 7.14 15.29 -0.99
C ALA A 378 7.60 15.92 0.32
N VAL A 379 6.73 15.97 1.34
CA VAL A 379 7.10 16.36 2.71
C VAL A 379 8.14 15.39 3.33
N ARG A 380 8.13 14.11 2.91
CA ARG A 380 9.09 13.06 3.33
C ARG A 380 10.27 12.84 2.37
N SER A 381 10.21 13.33 1.13
CA SER A 381 11.13 12.96 0.05
C SER A 381 11.51 14.14 -0.83
N ALA A 382 12.30 15.06 -0.29
CA ALA A 382 13.10 15.94 -1.15
C ALA A 382 14.25 15.18 -1.86
N ARG A 383 14.60 13.93 -1.46
CA ARG A 383 15.78 13.22 -2.02
C ARG A 383 15.78 11.67 -2.06
N LYS A 384 14.78 10.93 -1.57
CA LYS A 384 14.85 9.43 -1.58
C LYS A 384 14.11 8.83 -2.78
N ARG A 385 14.88 8.35 -3.76
CA ARG A 385 14.40 7.49 -4.85
C ARG A 385 14.07 6.09 -4.27
N VAL A 386 13.27 5.30 -4.98
CA VAL A 386 13.21 3.84 -4.73
C VAL A 386 14.65 3.33 -4.83
N ASP A 387 15.12 2.60 -3.81
CA ASP A 387 16.48 2.02 -3.82
C ASP A 387 16.33 0.50 -3.96
N PRO A 388 16.51 -0.05 -5.16
CA PRO A 388 16.22 -1.45 -5.41
C PRO A 388 17.15 -2.42 -4.68
N LEU A 389 16.78 -3.69 -4.59
CA LEU A 389 17.62 -4.71 -3.94
C LEU A 389 18.96 -4.90 -4.65
N ARG A 390 19.03 -4.67 -5.97
CA ARG A 390 20.26 -4.77 -6.75
C ARG A 390 21.34 -3.79 -6.28
N SER A 391 21.00 -2.52 -6.06
CA SER A 391 21.94 -1.48 -5.59
C SER A 391 22.37 -1.70 -4.15
N GLN A 392 21.47 -2.21 -3.30
CA GLN A 392 21.75 -2.44 -1.89
C GLN A 392 22.60 -3.69 -1.63
N THR A 393 22.41 -4.75 -2.42
CA THR A 393 23.09 -6.04 -2.19
C THR A 393 24.24 -6.31 -3.15
N GLY A 394 24.21 -5.75 -4.37
CA GLY A 394 25.11 -6.12 -5.46
C GLY A 394 24.90 -7.54 -6.01
N LEU A 395 23.88 -8.26 -5.57
CA LEU A 395 23.62 -9.65 -5.94
C LEU A 395 22.74 -9.77 -7.20
N ALA A 396 22.90 -10.88 -7.91
CA ALA A 396 21.95 -11.28 -8.95
C ALA A 396 20.58 -11.58 -8.32
N ARG A 397 19.50 -11.30 -9.07
CA ARG A 397 18.12 -11.49 -8.62
C ARG A 397 17.86 -12.92 -8.20
N GLU A 398 18.33 -13.86 -8.99
CA GLU A 398 18.16 -15.31 -8.77
C GLU A 398 18.82 -15.72 -7.46
N THR A 399 20.02 -15.19 -7.17
CA THR A 399 20.72 -15.45 -5.90
C THR A 399 19.93 -14.93 -4.70
N ILE A 400 19.26 -13.77 -4.83
CA ILE A 400 18.39 -13.26 -3.77
C ILE A 400 17.23 -14.23 -3.55
N ILE A 401 16.53 -14.63 -4.61
CA ILE A 401 15.39 -15.58 -4.53
C ILE A 401 15.82 -16.90 -3.88
N GLU A 402 16.94 -17.48 -4.31
CA GLU A 402 17.50 -18.70 -3.72
C GLU A 402 17.76 -18.57 -2.21
N ARG A 403 18.29 -17.42 -1.77
CA ARG A 403 18.56 -17.14 -0.36
C ARG A 403 17.27 -16.95 0.45
N LEU A 404 16.25 -16.33 -0.14
CA LEU A 404 14.91 -16.23 0.46
C LEU A 404 14.26 -17.62 0.64
N ILE A 405 14.32 -18.47 -0.39
CA ILE A 405 13.84 -19.86 -0.34
C ILE A 405 14.60 -20.67 0.70
N ALA A 406 15.93 -20.52 0.76
CA ALA A 406 16.76 -21.20 1.76
C ALA A 406 16.40 -20.76 3.19
N HIS A 407 16.12 -19.47 3.41
CA HIS A 407 15.68 -18.97 4.71
C HIS A 407 14.34 -19.59 5.13
N LEU A 408 13.34 -19.60 4.25
CA LEU A 408 12.05 -20.27 4.49
C LEU A 408 12.23 -21.76 4.79
N THR A 409 13.11 -22.44 4.06
CA THR A 409 13.42 -23.86 4.30
C THR A 409 14.03 -24.06 5.69
N GLY A 410 14.88 -23.15 6.16
CA GLY A 410 15.41 -23.13 7.52
C GLY A 410 14.34 -22.96 8.60
N LEU A 411 13.20 -22.33 8.27
CA LEU A 411 12.02 -22.22 9.14
C LEU A 411 11.08 -23.43 9.06
N GLY A 412 11.45 -24.48 8.31
CA GLY A 412 10.67 -25.71 8.19
C GLY A 412 9.71 -25.77 6.99
N ALA A 413 9.77 -24.77 6.09
CA ALA A 413 9.09 -24.84 4.81
C ALA A 413 9.67 -25.94 3.92
N ARG A 414 8.86 -26.52 3.04
CA ARG A 414 9.23 -27.70 2.24
C ARG A 414 9.28 -27.33 0.75
N PRO A 415 10.47 -27.24 0.14
CA PRO A 415 10.57 -26.95 -1.29
C PRO A 415 9.95 -28.09 -2.12
N LEU A 416 9.13 -27.73 -3.09
CA LEU A 416 8.60 -28.63 -4.11
C LEU A 416 9.62 -28.75 -5.25
N SER A 417 10.03 -29.97 -5.58
CA SER A 417 10.86 -30.26 -6.76
C SER A 417 10.01 -30.73 -7.95
N GLY A 418 10.57 -30.63 -9.16
CA GLY A 418 9.86 -30.60 -10.45
C GLY A 418 8.72 -31.60 -10.69
N ALA A 419 8.80 -32.84 -10.20
CA ALA A 419 7.71 -33.82 -10.38
C ALA A 419 6.41 -33.43 -9.65
N GLY A 420 6.51 -32.81 -8.46
CA GLY A 420 5.35 -32.36 -7.68
C GLY A 420 4.79 -31.01 -8.11
N LEU A 421 5.53 -30.29 -8.97
CA LEU A 421 5.15 -28.98 -9.50
C LEU A 421 4.08 -29.12 -10.59
N ALA A 422 4.26 -30.09 -11.50
CA ALA A 422 3.35 -30.36 -12.62
C ALA A 422 2.02 -31.00 -12.20
N GLU A 423 1.99 -31.77 -11.11
CA GLU A 423 0.76 -32.40 -10.59
C GLU A 423 -0.12 -31.45 -9.76
N ARG A 424 0.39 -30.28 -9.36
CA ARG A 424 -0.28 -29.37 -8.40
C ARG A 424 -0.37 -27.92 -8.85
N LEU A 425 0.11 -27.57 -10.03
CA LEU A 425 -0.25 -26.31 -10.71
C LEU A 425 -1.36 -26.65 -11.72
N PRO A 426 -2.46 -25.87 -11.82
CA PRO A 426 -3.31 -25.95 -12.99
C PRO A 426 -2.48 -25.66 -14.25
N ALA A 427 -2.76 -26.42 -15.31
CA ALA A 427 -2.04 -26.37 -16.59
C ALA A 427 -2.12 -25.00 -17.26
#